data_AF-A0A183DBS9-F1
#
_entry.id   AF-A0A183DBS9-F1
#
_cell.length_a   1.000
_cell.length_b   1.000
_cell.length_c   1.000
_cell.angle_alpha   90.00
_cell.angle_beta   90.00
_cell.angle_gamma   90.00
#
_symmetry.space_group_name_H-M   'P 1'
#
loop_
_entity.id
_entity.type
_entity.pdbx_description
1 polymer ?
#
loop_
_entity_poly.entity_id
_entity_poly.type
_entity_poly.pdbx_seq_one_letter_code
_entity_poly.pdbx_strand_id
1 'polypeptide(L)'
;MIDFQSGTISNRVCCIFSLRVARSLFYRREGCAVHCPKGTVHINNTCEFCPAGSYQDEIAQVSCKPCPDQTFTQFPGAQKFNACLRKL
;
A
#
# COMPACT_ATOMS: atom_id res chain seq x y z
N MET A 1 -20.84 -11.08 -0.29
CA MET A 1 -20.11 -10.24 0.69
C MET A 1 -19.04 -11.13 1.29
N ILE A 2 -17.79 -11.08 0.77
CA ILE A 2 -16.72 -11.91 1.31
C ILE A 2 -15.87 -10.99 2.17
N ASP A 3 -16.02 -11.13 3.47
CA ASP A 3 -15.23 -10.43 4.48
C ASP A 3 -13.81 -11.02 4.45
N PHE A 4 -12.88 -10.29 3.86
CA PHE A 4 -11.46 -10.65 3.90
C PHE A 4 -10.96 -10.28 5.30
N GLN A 5 -10.91 -11.23 6.24
CA GLN A 5 -10.14 -11.04 7.46
C GLN A 5 -8.65 -11.01 7.11
N SER A 6 -8.18 -9.84 6.71
CA SER A 6 -6.78 -9.49 6.57
C SER A 6 -6.14 -9.47 7.95
N GLY A 7 -5.62 -10.61 8.39
CA GLY A 7 -4.73 -10.66 9.56
C GLY A 7 -3.38 -10.03 9.22
N THR A 8 -2.96 -9.04 9.99
CA THR A 8 -1.62 -8.44 9.91
C THR A 8 -0.71 -9.09 10.94
N ILE A 9 0.35 -9.78 10.51
CA ILE A 9 1.51 -10.06 11.37
C ILE A 9 2.58 -9.07 10.94
N SER A 10 2.86 -8.07 11.77
CA SER A 10 3.95 -7.10 11.57
C SER A 10 3.99 -6.51 10.14
N ASN A 11 2.89 -5.89 9.69
CA ASN A 11 2.74 -5.29 8.36
C ASN A 11 2.81 -6.25 7.15
N ARG A 12 2.75 -7.57 7.34
CA ARG A 12 2.60 -8.53 6.22
C ARG A 12 1.15 -8.97 6.08
N VAL A 13 0.58 -8.78 4.89
CA VAL A 13 -0.68 -9.41 4.47
C VAL A 13 -0.35 -10.84 4.07
N CYS A 14 -0.67 -11.81 4.93
CA CYS A 14 -0.48 -13.21 4.62
C CYS A 14 -1.83 -13.82 4.21
N CYS A 15 -1.98 -14.19 2.94
CA CYS A 15 -3.15 -14.92 2.46
C CYS A 15 -3.13 -16.31 3.09
N ILE A 16 -4.00 -16.55 4.08
CA ILE A 16 -4.22 -17.89 4.63
C ILE A 16 -4.97 -18.69 3.56
N PHE A 17 -4.27 -19.64 2.93
CA PHE A 17 -4.72 -20.39 1.76
C PHE A 17 -6.08 -21.07 1.95
N SER A 18 -6.97 -20.94 0.97
CA SER A 18 -7.88 -22.04 0.60
C SER A 18 -7.47 -22.50 -0.79
N LEU A 19 -6.84 -23.68 -0.86
CA LEU A 19 -6.42 -24.34 -2.09
C LEU A 19 -7.62 -24.43 -3.06
N ARG A 20 -7.58 -23.75 -4.23
CA ARG A 20 -8.31 -24.16 -5.47
C ARG A 20 -8.22 -23.24 -6.71
N VAL A 21 -7.30 -22.28 -6.82
CA VAL A 21 -7.16 -21.54 -8.10
C VAL A 21 -5.70 -21.41 -8.51
N ALA A 22 -5.21 -22.42 -9.22
CA ALA A 22 -4.01 -22.29 -10.04
C ALA A 22 -4.40 -21.61 -11.36
N ARG A 23 -4.03 -20.34 -11.53
CA ARG A 23 -3.74 -19.76 -12.86
C ARG A 23 -2.84 -18.54 -12.70
N SER A 24 -1.63 -18.70 -13.24
CA SER A 24 -0.70 -17.65 -13.67
C SER A 24 0.08 -16.91 -12.57
N LEU A 25 1.30 -17.41 -12.34
CA LEU A 25 2.53 -16.67 -11.99
C LEU A 25 2.51 -15.82 -10.70
N PHE A 26 2.69 -16.42 -9.51
CA PHE A 26 3.51 -15.86 -8.40
C PHE A 26 3.33 -16.76 -7.14
N TYR A 27 4.00 -17.91 -7.13
CA TYR A 27 4.15 -18.73 -5.91
C TYR A 27 5.60 -19.22 -5.81
N ARG A 28 6.40 -18.59 -4.94
CA ARG A 28 7.59 -19.24 -4.39
C ARG A 28 7.31 -19.50 -2.90
N ARG A 29 7.64 -20.73 -2.47
CA ARG A 29 7.58 -21.25 -1.10
C ARG A 29 8.01 -20.22 -0.06
N GLU A 30 7.28 -20.19 1.06
CA GLU A 30 7.60 -19.47 2.30
C GLU A 30 7.95 -17.99 2.13
N GLY A 31 6.93 -17.15 2.19
CA GLY A 31 7.11 -15.72 2.37
C GLY A 31 5.82 -15.00 2.07
N CYS A 32 5.21 -14.36 3.08
CA CYS A 32 4.15 -13.41 2.79
C CYS A 32 4.71 -12.39 1.79
N ALA A 33 4.04 -12.23 0.66
CA ALA A 33 4.39 -11.20 -0.31
C ALA A 33 4.40 -9.85 0.43
N VAL A 34 5.48 -9.08 0.28
CA VAL A 34 5.57 -7.74 0.87
C VAL A 34 4.64 -6.84 0.08
N HIS A 35 3.37 -6.82 0.46
CA HIS A 35 2.40 -5.86 -0.03
C HIS A 35 2.47 -4.62 0.87
N CYS A 36 3.12 -3.58 0.39
CA CYS A 36 3.14 -2.31 1.10
C CYS A 36 1.71 -1.75 1.21
N PRO A 37 1.26 -1.36 2.40
CA PRO A 37 -0.07 -0.80 2.59
C PRO A 37 -0.20 0.56 1.92
N LYS A 38 -1.44 1.06 1.83
CA LYS A 38 -1.71 2.42 1.36
C LYS A 38 -0.91 3.44 2.16
N GLY A 39 -0.52 4.53 1.50
CA GLY A 39 0.36 5.55 2.04
C GLY A 39 1.82 5.15 2.10
N THR A 40 2.18 3.94 1.63
CA THR A 40 3.57 3.48 1.55
C THR A 40 3.89 2.89 0.18
N VAL A 41 5.19 2.84 -0.13
CA VAL A 41 5.73 2.31 -1.38
C VAL A 41 6.87 1.35 -1.14
N HIS A 42 7.02 0.39 -2.03
CA HIS A 42 8.06 -0.62 -1.95
C HIS A 42 9.38 -0.11 -2.52
N ILE A 43 10.33 0.21 -1.63
CA ILE A 43 11.68 0.66 -1.97
C ILE A 43 12.68 -0.25 -1.24
N ASN A 44 13.63 -0.84 -1.98
CA ASN A 44 14.69 -1.69 -1.43
C ASN A 44 14.20 -2.79 -0.45
N ASN A 45 13.11 -3.48 -0.78
CA ASN A 45 12.48 -4.51 0.07
C ASN A 45 11.88 -3.99 1.38
N THR A 46 11.65 -2.68 1.49
CA THR A 46 10.99 -2.03 2.63
C THR A 46 9.80 -1.22 2.16
N CYS A 47 8.85 -0.97 3.07
CA CYS A 47 7.72 -0.09 2.80
C CYS A 47 8.00 1.28 3.39
N GLU A 48 8.29 2.24 2.51
CA GLU A 48 8.59 3.62 2.89
C GLU A 48 7.32 4.47 2.80
N PHE A 49 7.15 5.40 3.74
CA PHE A 49 6.01 6.31 3.71
C PHE A 49 6.10 7.27 2.54
N CYS A 50 4.95 7.53 1.90
CA CYS A 50 4.85 8.61 0.94
C CYS A 50 5.18 9.95 1.61
N PRO A 51 6.09 10.77 1.06
CA PRO A 51 6.44 12.05 1.67
C PRO A 51 5.27 13.03 1.67
N ALA A 52 5.35 14.05 2.52
CA ALA A 52 4.42 15.17 2.51
C ALA A 52 4.35 15.81 1.10
N GLY A 53 3.16 16.16 0.65
CA GLY A 53 2.87 16.56 -0.74
C GLY A 53 2.52 15.42 -1.69
N SER A 54 2.51 14.17 -1.21
CA SER A 54 2.12 13.00 -2.00
C SER A 54 1.22 12.04 -1.21
N TYR A 55 0.56 11.14 -1.94
CA TYR A 55 -0.33 10.11 -1.39
C TYR A 55 -0.22 8.79 -2.16
N GLN A 56 -0.70 7.70 -1.58
CA GLN A 56 -0.84 6.42 -2.28
C GLN A 56 -2.07 5.66 -1.77
N ASP A 57 -3.06 5.45 -2.63
CA ASP A 57 -4.36 4.88 -2.32
C ASP A 57 -4.54 3.41 -2.72
N GLU A 58 -3.52 2.82 -3.33
CA GLU A 58 -3.43 1.41 -3.68
C GLU A 58 -2.37 0.69 -2.85
N ILE A 59 -2.49 -0.63 -2.76
CA ILE A 59 -1.50 -1.48 -2.09
C ILE A 59 -0.42 -1.92 -3.08
N ALA A 60 0.74 -2.34 -2.57
CA ALA A 60 1.83 -2.94 -3.34
C ALA A 60 2.39 -2.04 -4.46
N GLN A 61 2.40 -0.74 -4.22
CA GLN A 61 2.88 0.26 -5.17
C GLN A 61 4.36 0.55 -4.95
N VAL A 62 5.02 1.07 -5.98
CA VAL A 62 6.46 1.42 -5.98
C VAL A 62 6.69 2.94 -6.04
N SER A 63 5.63 3.73 -6.17
CA SER A 63 5.70 5.19 -6.28
C SER A 63 4.48 5.87 -5.64
N CYS A 64 4.65 7.11 -5.20
CA CYS A 64 3.58 7.92 -4.62
C CYS A 64 3.01 8.86 -5.69
N LYS A 65 1.69 9.07 -5.63
CA LYS A 65 0.96 10.03 -6.48
C LYS A 65 1.15 11.44 -5.89
N PRO A 66 1.61 12.43 -6.67
CA PRO A 66 1.72 13.81 -6.18
C PRO A 66 0.34 14.43 -5.96
N CYS A 67 0.21 15.34 -5.00
CA CYS A 67 -0.98 16.16 -4.84
C CYS A 67 -1.11 17.17 -6.01
N PRO A 68 -2.31 17.40 -6.56
CA PRO A 68 -2.52 18.36 -7.65
C PRO A 68 -2.63 19.82 -7.15
N ASP A 69 -2.68 20.79 -8.07
CA ASP A 69 -3.21 22.14 -7.86
C ASP A 69 -2.76 22.89 -6.60
N GLN A 70 -1.45 23.02 -6.38
CA GLN A 70 -0.86 23.69 -5.20
C GLN A 70 -1.38 23.17 -3.84
N THR A 71 -1.96 21.97 -3.82
CA THR A 71 -2.34 21.27 -2.59
C THR A 71 -1.19 20.40 -2.11
N PHE A 72 -1.19 20.06 -0.83
CA PHE A 72 -0.17 19.18 -0.26
C PHE A 72 -0.75 18.39 0.92
N THR A 73 -0.21 17.20 1.16
CA THR A 73 -0.47 16.45 2.39
C THR A 73 0.42 17.00 3.49
N GLN A 74 -0.16 17.32 4.65
CA GLN A 74 0.58 17.92 5.76
C GLN A 74 1.60 16.96 6.39
N PHE A 75 1.31 15.66 6.34
CA PHE A 75 2.15 14.61 6.94
C PHE A 75 2.48 13.51 5.91
N PRO A 76 3.60 12.80 6.09
CA PRO A 76 3.89 11.59 5.33
C PRO A 76 2.82 10.51 5.53
N GLY A 77 2.77 9.55 4.61
CA GLY A 77 1.89 8.38 4.72
C GLY A 77 0.45 8.61 4.28
N ALA A 78 0.18 9.67 3.53
CA ALA A 78 -1.19 9.95 3.08
C ALA A 78 -1.72 8.83 2.18
N GLN A 79 -2.89 8.30 2.55
CA GLN A 79 -3.47 7.12 1.88
C GLN A 79 -4.48 7.46 0.79
N LYS A 80 -4.86 8.73 0.66
CA LYS A 80 -5.97 9.15 -0.20
C LYS A 80 -5.71 10.53 -0.74
N PHE A 81 -6.26 10.78 -1.92
CA PHE A 81 -6.25 12.08 -2.57
C PHE A 81 -6.82 13.20 -1.69
N ASN A 82 -7.89 12.92 -0.94
CA ASN A 82 -8.57 13.93 -0.11
C ASN A 82 -7.73 14.42 1.09
N ALA A 83 -6.57 13.81 1.34
CA ALA A 83 -5.59 14.32 2.30
C ALA A 83 -4.74 15.47 1.73
N CYS A 84 -4.82 15.74 0.42
CA CYS A 84 -4.22 16.89 -0.21
C CYS A 84 -5.05 18.14 0.10
N LEU A 85 -4.52 19.03 0.94
CA LEU A 85 -5.19 20.24 1.40
C LEU A 85 -4.41 21.48 0.93
N ARG A 86 -5.11 22.58 0.68
CA ARG A 86 -4.46 23.87 0.38
C ARG A 86 -3.95 24.50 1.67
N LYS A 87 -2.74 25.06 1.66
CA LYS A 87 -2.26 25.89 2.77
C LYS A 87 -3.08 27.17 2.74
N LEU A 88 -3.89 27.40 3.77
CA LEU A 88 -4.53 28.69 4.01
C LEU A 88 -3.52 29.67 4.59
#